data_AF-A0A538L3C5-F1
#
_entry.id   AF-A0A538L3C5-F1
#
_cell.length_a   1.000
_cell.length_b   1.000
_cell.length_c   1.000
_cell.angle_alpha   90.00
_cell.angle_beta   90.00
_cell.angle_gamma   90.00
#
_symmetry.space_group_name_H-M   'P 1'
#
loop_
_entity.id
_entity.type
_entity.pdbx_description
1 polymer ?
#
loop_
_entity_poly.entity_id
_entity_poly.type
_entity_poly.pdbx_seq_one_letter_code
_entity_poly.pdbx_strand_id
1 'polypeptide(L)'
;MPDDAPRLLREWNRGMIAFDLILGSATLLAPRATLKVLGHERPSADAEALFRRCGPIWLTFAAAHAVAAARGKRRDWWALAWLRGTELLTDTVWAATSPAFTRPGARAAMYGAGVANAGMALGFGWLSDRGRKARIGR
;
A
#
# COMPACT_ATOMS: atom_id res chain seq x y z
N MET A 1 -21.88 4.05 -4.85
CA MET A 1 -21.05 3.49 -3.77
C MET A 1 -21.91 3.48 -2.51
N PRO A 2 -21.94 2.39 -1.72
CA PRO A 2 -22.82 2.27 -0.55
C PRO A 2 -22.62 3.41 0.47
N ASP A 3 -23.63 3.69 1.29
CA ASP A 3 -23.57 4.77 2.30
C ASP A 3 -22.43 4.60 3.31
N ASP A 4 -22.07 3.34 3.60
CA ASP A 4 -21.01 2.97 4.53
C ASP A 4 -19.58 3.10 3.97
N ALA A 5 -19.44 3.36 2.67
CA ALA A 5 -18.14 3.40 2.01
C ALA A 5 -17.10 4.35 2.66
N PRO A 6 -17.45 5.57 3.11
CA PRO A 6 -16.49 6.44 3.80
C PRO A 6 -15.98 5.86 5.11
N ARG A 7 -16.83 5.13 5.85
CA ARG A 7 -16.46 4.48 7.11
C ARG A 7 -15.49 3.34 6.84
N LEU A 8 -15.85 2.46 5.91
CA LEU A 8 -15.02 1.33 5.50
C LEU A 8 -13.65 1.77 4.98
N LEU A 9 -13.58 2.82 4.16
CA LEU A 9 -12.30 3.36 3.67
C LEU A 9 -11.41 3.91 4.80
N ARG A 10 -12.00 4.50 5.84
CA ARG A 10 -11.25 5.01 7.00
C ARG A 10 -10.77 3.88 7.91
N GLU A 11 -11.55 2.82 8.06
CA GLU A 11 -11.14 1.61 8.77
C GLU A 11 -10.02 0.90 8.01
N TRP A 12 -10.15 0.75 6.70
CA TRP A 12 -9.11 0.21 5.84
C TRP A 12 -7.80 1.03 5.95
N ASN A 13 -7.90 2.35 5.91
CA ASN A 13 -6.76 3.25 6.14
C ASN A 13 -6.04 2.97 7.47
N ARG A 14 -6.78 2.70 8.55
CA ARG A 14 -6.17 2.35 9.85
C ARG A 14 -5.45 1.01 9.80
N GLY A 15 -6.03 0.02 9.11
CA GLY A 15 -5.36 -1.26 8.85
C GLY A 15 -4.04 -1.07 8.09
N MET A 16 -4.02 -0.17 7.11
CA MET A 16 -2.81 0.12 6.33
C MET A 16 -1.68 0.75 7.15
N ILE A 17 -1.98 1.52 8.19
CA ILE A 17 -0.94 2.03 9.11
C ILE A 17 -0.18 0.85 9.73
N ALA A 18 -0.91 -0.14 10.26
CA ALA A 18 -0.30 -1.30 10.88
C ALA A 18 0.42 -2.18 9.86
N PHE A 19 -0.21 -2.42 8.71
CA PHE A 19 0.37 -3.22 7.63
C PHE A 19 1.70 -2.64 7.14
N ASP A 20 1.73 -1.36 6.77
CA ASP A 20 2.93 -0.72 6.24
C ASP A 20 4.03 -0.59 7.31
N LEU A 21 3.65 -0.36 8.57
CA LEU A 21 4.60 -0.29 9.69
C LEU A 21 5.28 -1.64 9.90
N ILE A 22 4.49 -2.73 9.91
CA ILE A 22 5.00 -4.11 10.05
C ILE A 22 5.85 -4.46 8.84
N LEU A 23 5.34 -4.26 7.63
CA LEU A 23 6.04 -4.60 6.38
C LEU A 23 7.34 -3.80 6.23
N GLY A 24 7.30 -2.49 6.45
CA GLY A 24 8.47 -1.62 6.39
C GLY A 24 9.55 -2.01 7.40
N SER A 25 9.16 -2.33 8.64
CA SER A 25 10.08 -2.78 9.68
C SER A 25 10.67 -4.17 9.38
N ALA A 26 9.84 -5.14 8.99
CA ALA A 26 10.28 -6.49 8.64
C ALA A 26 11.20 -6.48 7.42
N THR A 27 10.98 -5.55 6.50
CA THR A 27 11.81 -5.34 5.32
C THR A 27 13.20 -4.80 5.67
N LEU A 28 13.30 -3.91 6.66
CA LEU A 28 14.59 -3.39 7.14
C LEU A 28 15.36 -4.43 7.96
N LEU A 29 14.67 -5.04 8.92
CA LEU A 29 15.30 -5.84 9.97
C LEU A 29 15.49 -7.31 9.56
N ALA A 30 14.60 -7.84 8.72
CA ALA A 30 14.58 -9.24 8.32
C ALA A 30 14.23 -9.45 6.83
N PRO A 31 14.88 -8.75 5.87
CA PRO A 31 14.51 -8.76 4.46
C PRO A 31 14.49 -10.15 3.85
N ARG A 32 15.47 -11.01 4.17
CA ARG A 32 15.53 -12.39 3.68
C ARG A 32 14.31 -13.20 4.09
N ALA A 33 13.91 -13.10 5.36
CA ALA A 33 12.76 -13.82 5.89
C ALA A 33 11.46 -13.29 5.27
N THR A 34 11.33 -11.97 5.18
CA THR A 34 10.18 -11.29 4.54
C THR A 34 10.05 -11.69 3.07
N LEU A 35 11.13 -11.65 2.29
CA LEU A 35 11.16 -12.09 0.89
C LEU A 35 10.73 -13.56 0.72
N LYS A 36 11.19 -14.45 1.60
CA LYS A 36 10.75 -15.86 1.60
C LYS A 36 9.25 -16.01 1.83
N VAL A 37 8.70 -15.24 2.76
CA VAL A 37 7.24 -15.20 3.00
C VAL A 37 6.50 -14.72 1.76
N LEU A 38 7.04 -13.70 1.08
CA LEU A 38 6.51 -13.16 -0.19
C LEU A 38 6.76 -14.08 -1.40
N GLY A 39 7.36 -15.25 -1.21
CA GLY A 39 7.51 -16.28 -2.24
C GLY A 39 8.83 -16.28 -3.01
N HIS A 40 9.81 -15.50 -2.55
CA HIS A 40 11.20 -15.56 -3.02
C HIS A 40 11.99 -16.54 -2.14
N GLU A 41 11.89 -17.84 -2.41
CA GLU A 41 12.44 -18.88 -1.52
C GLU A 41 13.96 -18.81 -1.33
N ARG A 42 14.69 -18.36 -2.36
CA ARG A 42 16.15 -18.19 -2.37
C ARG A 42 16.51 -16.77 -2.82
N PRO A 43 16.30 -15.74 -1.99
CA PRO A 43 16.60 -14.37 -2.40
C PRO A 43 18.12 -14.19 -2.51
N SER A 44 18.56 -13.49 -3.56
CA SER A 44 19.95 -13.08 -3.73
C SER A 44 20.32 -11.95 -2.77
N ALA A 45 21.62 -11.73 -2.54
CA ALA A 45 22.10 -10.63 -1.71
C ALA A 45 21.62 -9.26 -2.23
N ASP A 46 21.64 -9.06 -3.56
CA ASP A 46 21.14 -7.84 -4.18
C ASP A 46 19.64 -7.65 -3.99
N ALA A 47 18.85 -8.73 -4.10
CA ALA A 47 17.43 -8.67 -3.82
C ALA A 47 17.16 -8.28 -2.35
N GLU A 48 17.94 -8.78 -1.40
CA GLU A 48 17.82 -8.35 0.00
C GLU A 48 18.19 -6.88 0.20
N ALA A 49 19.25 -6.39 -0.44
CA ALA A 49 19.67 -5.00 -0.36
C ALA A 49 18.64 -4.04 -0.98
N LEU A 50 18.14 -4.36 -2.17
CA LEU A 50 17.08 -3.61 -2.83
C LEU A 50 15.77 -3.66 -2.05
N PHE A 51 15.44 -4.82 -1.46
CA PHE A 51 14.25 -4.94 -0.65
C PHE A 51 14.34 -4.09 0.62
N ARG A 52 15.49 -4.08 1.33
CA ARG A 52 15.70 -3.16 2.48
C ARG A 52 15.41 -1.70 2.15
N ARG A 53 15.74 -1.26 0.92
CA ARG A 53 15.43 0.11 0.44
C ARG A 53 13.94 0.41 0.39
N CYS A 54 13.08 -0.59 0.19
CA CYS A 54 11.62 -0.42 0.24
C CYS A 54 11.11 -0.18 1.67
N GLY A 55 11.86 -0.58 2.69
CA GLY A 55 11.46 -0.43 4.09
C GLY A 55 11.12 1.01 4.49
N PRO A 56 12.02 1.99 4.30
CA PRO A 56 11.73 3.40 4.57
C PRO A 56 10.58 3.97 3.73
N ILE A 57 10.34 3.43 2.53
CA ILE A 57 9.19 3.84 1.68
C ILE A 57 7.89 3.44 2.38
N TRP A 58 7.75 2.18 2.78
CA TRP A 58 6.55 1.71 3.50
C TRP A 58 6.40 2.38 4.87
N LEU A 59 7.48 2.67 5.60
CA LEU A 59 7.38 3.45 6.83
C LEU A 59 6.85 4.88 6.58
N THR A 60 7.22 5.49 5.46
CA THR A 60 6.67 6.79 5.03
C THR A 60 5.19 6.66 4.70
N PHE A 61 4.76 5.53 4.14
CA PHE A 61 3.36 5.26 3.85
C PHE A 61 2.55 5.14 5.12
N ALA A 62 3.04 4.37 6.11
CA ALA A 62 2.44 4.26 7.43
C ALA A 62 2.22 5.65 8.06
N ALA A 63 3.24 6.52 7.99
CA ALA A 63 3.16 7.89 8.48
C ALA A 63 2.10 8.72 7.73
N ALA A 64 2.06 8.65 6.40
CA ALA A 64 1.06 9.34 5.60
C ALA A 64 -0.37 8.88 5.95
N HIS A 65 -0.58 7.58 6.13
CA HIS A 65 -1.86 6.99 6.55
C HIS A 65 -2.27 7.45 7.95
N ALA A 66 -1.32 7.56 8.88
CA ALA A 66 -1.56 8.09 10.23
C ALA A 66 -1.94 9.57 10.20
N VAL A 67 -1.23 10.39 9.41
CA VAL A 67 -1.54 11.81 9.22
C VAL A 67 -2.94 12.00 8.64
N ALA A 68 -3.31 11.22 7.63
CA ALA A 68 -4.65 11.26 7.04
C ALA A 68 -5.74 10.80 8.03
N ALA A 69 -5.47 9.77 8.84
CA ALA A 69 -6.38 9.30 9.89
C ALA A 69 -6.63 10.37 10.95
N ALA A 70 -5.56 11.07 11.38
CA ALA A 70 -5.63 12.08 12.43
C ALA A 70 -6.31 13.38 11.95
N ARG A 71 -5.97 13.84 10.74
CA ARG A 71 -6.45 15.14 10.22
C ARG A 71 -7.75 15.03 9.43
N GLY A 72 -7.96 13.92 8.73
CA GLY A 72 -9.14 13.68 7.91
C GLY A 72 -9.38 14.69 6.78
N LYS A 73 -8.39 15.51 6.40
CA LYS A 73 -8.59 16.57 5.39
C LYS A 73 -8.57 15.98 3.99
N ARG A 74 -9.32 16.61 3.07
CA ARG A 74 -9.39 16.23 1.65
C ARG A 74 -8.03 16.02 0.98
N ARG A 75 -7.11 16.95 1.20
CA ARG A 75 -5.75 16.89 0.64
C ARG A 75 -4.95 15.69 1.13
N ASP A 76 -5.23 15.22 2.35
CA ASP A 76 -4.55 14.07 2.93
C ASP A 76 -5.05 12.79 2.23
N TRP A 77 -6.36 12.67 1.99
CA TRP A 77 -6.92 11.58 1.16
C TRP A 77 -6.45 11.62 -0.29
N TRP A 78 -6.28 12.82 -0.86
CA TRP A 78 -5.72 12.94 -2.21
C TRP A 78 -4.27 12.49 -2.29
N ALA A 79 -3.46 12.85 -1.30
CA ALA A 79 -2.08 12.39 -1.21
C ALA A 79 -2.02 10.86 -1.09
N LEU A 80 -2.88 10.24 -0.27
CA LEU A 80 -2.95 8.79 -0.15
C LEU A 80 -3.40 8.09 -1.44
N ALA A 81 -4.27 8.72 -2.24
CA ALA A 81 -4.68 8.18 -3.52
C ALA A 81 -3.47 8.01 -4.47
N TRP A 82 -2.63 9.04 -4.56
CA TRP A 82 -1.39 8.97 -5.35
C TRP A 82 -0.38 8.00 -4.77
N LEU A 83 -0.19 8.04 -3.44
CA LEU A 83 0.71 7.15 -2.73
C LEU A 83 0.40 5.68 -3.06
N ARG A 84 -0.87 5.28 -2.96
CA ARG A 84 -1.31 3.92 -3.32
C ARG A 84 -1.30 3.65 -4.81
N GLY A 85 -1.53 4.68 -5.64
CA GLY A 85 -1.37 4.58 -7.08
C GLY A 85 0.04 4.17 -7.51
N THR A 86 1.08 4.53 -6.75
CA THR A 86 2.45 4.08 -7.06
C THR A 86 2.61 2.58 -6.87
N GLU A 87 2.03 2.00 -5.81
CA GLU A 87 2.18 0.58 -5.48
C GLU A 87 1.44 -0.35 -6.45
N LEU A 88 0.34 0.12 -7.06
CA LEU A 88 -0.33 -0.61 -8.14
C LEU A 88 0.67 -0.99 -9.24
N LEU A 89 1.47 -0.01 -9.68
CA LEU A 89 2.41 -0.21 -10.78
C LEU A 89 3.61 -1.04 -10.34
N THR A 90 4.16 -0.79 -9.15
CA THR A 90 5.32 -1.52 -8.66
C THR A 90 5.02 -2.99 -8.41
N ASP A 91 3.90 -3.31 -7.74
CA ASP A 91 3.51 -4.70 -7.45
C ASP A 91 3.26 -5.48 -8.73
N THR A 92 2.55 -4.86 -9.69
CA THR A 92 2.23 -5.49 -10.97
C THR A 92 3.49 -5.71 -11.81
N VAL A 93 4.38 -4.71 -11.90
CA VAL A 93 5.65 -4.85 -12.63
C VAL A 93 6.53 -5.90 -11.98
N TRP A 94 6.62 -5.91 -10.65
CA TRP A 94 7.41 -6.92 -9.94
C TRP A 94 6.85 -8.32 -10.15
N ALA A 95 5.54 -8.49 -9.99
CA ALA A 95 4.83 -9.74 -10.24
C ALA A 95 4.92 -10.21 -11.71
N ALA A 96 5.03 -9.30 -12.68
CA ALA A 96 5.14 -9.67 -14.09
C ALA A 96 6.57 -10.05 -14.49
N THR A 97 7.57 -9.34 -13.95
CA THR A 97 8.95 -9.42 -14.45
C THR A 97 9.87 -10.29 -13.60
N SER A 98 9.56 -10.50 -12.32
CA SER A 98 10.47 -11.23 -11.45
C SER A 98 10.36 -12.75 -11.68
N PRO A 99 11.46 -13.45 -12.02
CA PRO A 99 11.49 -14.91 -12.03
C PRO A 99 11.56 -15.50 -10.62
N ALA A 100 11.77 -14.67 -9.58
CA ALA A 100 12.04 -15.13 -8.23
C ALA A 100 10.79 -15.54 -7.43
N PHE A 101 9.57 -15.20 -7.89
CA PHE A 101 8.33 -15.75 -7.35
C PHE A 101 8.23 -17.24 -7.70
N THR A 102 8.68 -18.08 -6.78
CA THR A 102 8.81 -19.53 -6.92
C THR A 102 7.79 -20.27 -6.08
N ARG A 103 7.35 -19.69 -4.95
CA ARG A 103 6.30 -20.26 -4.10
C ARG A 103 4.93 -20.23 -4.81
N PRO A 104 4.18 -21.36 -4.85
CA PRO A 104 2.83 -21.38 -5.41
C PRO A 104 1.92 -20.32 -4.80
N GLY A 105 1.17 -19.61 -5.65
CA GLY A 105 0.23 -18.56 -5.24
C GLY A 105 0.85 -17.20 -4.92
N ALA A 106 2.16 -17.09 -4.67
CA ALA A 106 2.80 -15.82 -4.29
C ALA A 106 2.68 -14.74 -5.38
N ARG A 107 2.85 -15.14 -6.65
CA ARG A 107 2.67 -14.22 -7.80
C ARG A 107 1.23 -13.70 -7.91
N ALA A 108 0.25 -14.58 -7.73
CA ALA A 108 -1.16 -14.21 -7.75
C ALA A 108 -1.51 -13.28 -6.58
N ALA A 109 -0.96 -13.54 -5.39
CA ALA A 109 -1.11 -12.66 -4.24
C ALA A 109 -0.54 -11.25 -4.51
N MET A 110 0.61 -11.15 -5.19
CA MET A 110 1.20 -9.87 -5.58
C MET A 110 0.33 -9.11 -6.60
N TYR A 111 -0.24 -9.79 -7.60
CA TYR A 111 -1.25 -9.15 -8.47
C TYR A 111 -2.48 -8.69 -7.67
N GLY A 112 -2.93 -9.49 -6.70
CA GLY A 112 -4.01 -9.12 -5.79
C GLY A 112 -3.68 -7.86 -4.97
N ALA A 113 -2.44 -7.72 -4.52
CA ALA A 113 -1.96 -6.51 -3.86
C ALA A 113 -2.03 -5.29 -4.79
N GLY A 114 -1.62 -5.44 -6.06
CA GLY A 114 -1.79 -4.41 -7.08
C GLY A 114 -3.26 -3.97 -7.25
N VAL A 115 -4.19 -4.92 -7.36
CA VAL A 115 -5.63 -4.64 -7.44
C VAL A 115 -6.14 -3.93 -6.18
N ALA A 116 -5.70 -4.34 -4.99
CA ALA A 116 -6.06 -3.69 -3.74
C ALA A 116 -5.55 -2.23 -3.69
N ASN A 117 -4.31 -1.99 -4.15
CA ASN A 117 -3.74 -0.66 -4.30
C ASN A 117 -4.53 0.22 -5.29
N ALA A 118 -4.99 -0.33 -6.42
CA ALA A 118 -5.89 0.38 -7.33
C ALA A 118 -7.22 0.75 -6.66
N GLY A 119 -7.85 -0.20 -5.95
CA GLY A 119 -9.09 0.05 -5.22
C GLY A 119 -8.94 1.14 -4.17
N MET A 120 -7.84 1.14 -3.41
CA MET A 120 -7.51 2.18 -2.44
C MET A 120 -7.28 3.53 -3.11
N ALA A 121 -6.52 3.58 -4.20
CA ALA A 121 -6.26 4.83 -4.92
C ALA A 121 -7.57 5.50 -5.37
N LEU A 122 -8.48 4.72 -5.97
CA LEU A 122 -9.81 5.19 -6.36
C LEU A 122 -10.66 5.61 -5.15
N GLY A 123 -10.67 4.79 -4.10
CA GLY A 123 -11.45 5.05 -2.89
C GLY A 123 -11.03 6.33 -2.16
N PHE A 124 -9.74 6.55 -1.97
CA PHE A 124 -9.22 7.78 -1.35
C PHE A 124 -9.39 9.00 -2.26
N GLY A 125 -9.26 8.84 -3.58
CA GLY A 125 -9.57 9.89 -4.55
C GLY A 125 -11.02 10.35 -4.45
N TRP A 126 -11.96 9.40 -4.35
CA TRP A 126 -13.37 9.70 -4.14
C TRP A 126 -13.64 10.35 -2.77
N LEU A 127 -13.01 9.89 -1.70
CA LEU A 127 -13.15 10.48 -0.35
C LEU A 127 -12.66 11.94 -0.33
N SER A 128 -11.62 12.25 -1.10
CA SER A 128 -11.16 13.62 -1.33
C SER A 128 -12.19 14.46 -2.09
N ASP A 129 -12.84 13.93 -3.14
CA ASP A 129 -13.84 14.68 -3.91
C ASP A 129 -15.11 14.97 -3.10
N ARG A 130 -15.57 14.03 -2.27
CA ARG A 130 -16.81 14.19 -1.49
C ARG A 130 -16.75 15.38 -0.53
N GLY A 131 -15.58 15.62 0.08
CA GLY A 131 -15.37 16.83 0.88
C GLY A 131 -15.39 18.13 0.08
N ARG A 132 -15.20 18.09 -1.25
CA ARG A 132 -15.26 19.28 -2.14
C ARG A 132 -16.68 19.75 -2.27
N LYS A 133 -17.55 18.80 -2.63
CA LYS A 133 -18.97 19.04 -2.92
C LYS A 133 -19.70 19.53 -1.68
N ALA A 134 -19.38 18.97 -0.50
CA ALA A 134 -19.93 19.43 0.78
C ALA A 134 -19.56 20.87 1.16
N ARG A 135 -18.46 21.43 0.62
CA ARG A 135 -18.05 22.82 0.86
C ARG A 135 -18.67 23.80 -0.14
N ILE A 136 -18.94 23.38 -1.38
CA ILE A 136 -19.53 24.22 -2.43
C ILE A 136 -21.06 24.34 -2.27
N GLY A 137 -21.71 23.33 -1.69
CA GLY A 137 -23.14 23.36 -1.36
C GLY A 137 -23.47 24.04 -0.01
N ARG A 138 -22.52 24.76 0.60
CA ARG A 138 -22.71 25.64 1.75
C ARG A 138 -22.35 27.06 1.34
#